data_AF-Q7P4S4-F1
#
_entry.id   AF-Q7P4S4-F1
#
_cell.length_a   1.000
_cell.length_b   1.000
_cell.length_c   1.000
_cell.angle_alpha   90.00
_cell.angle_beta   90.00
_cell.angle_gamma   90.00
#
_symmetry.space_group_name_H-M   'P 1'
#
loop_
_entity.id
_entity.type
_entity.pdbx_description
1 polymer ?
#
loop_
_entity_poly.entity_id
_entity_poly.type
_entity_poly.pdbx_seq_one_letter_code
_entity_poly.pdbx_strand_id
1 'polypeptide(L)'
;MRLLLKVTFSIATILFIIFQVFPKQIISLFGEGDKLYFEFAIKYMRVFLAFISLNSIQISIATFFPSIGKAIKGATVSLTKQLIVLFPLLLTLPRFFGVEGVIYATPLTDLVAFTVAIIFLINEFKHMPKS
;
A
#
# COMPACT_ATOMS: atom_id res chain seq x y z
N MET A 1 -7.57 -5.83 -17.74
CA MET A 1 -7.66 -5.82 -16.26
C MET A 1 -7.32 -7.16 -15.60
N ARG A 2 -7.95 -8.28 -15.99
CA ARG A 2 -7.71 -9.60 -15.34
C ARG A 2 -6.24 -10.06 -15.38
N LEU A 3 -5.53 -9.87 -16.50
CA LEU A 3 -4.12 -10.22 -16.63
C LEU A 3 -3.22 -9.36 -15.72
N LEU A 4 -3.45 -8.04 -15.74
CA LEU A 4 -2.69 -7.08 -14.94
C LEU A 4 -2.82 -7.37 -13.44
N LEU A 5 -4.03 -7.65 -12.95
CA LEU A 5 -4.27 -8.03 -11.56
C LEU A 5 -3.57 -9.35 -11.19
N LYS A 6 -3.61 -10.37 -12.07
CA LYS A 6 -2.94 -11.65 -11.80
C LYS A 6 -1.42 -11.49 -11.69
N VAL A 7 -0.79 -10.80 -12.64
CA VAL A 7 0.67 -10.62 -12.66
C VAL A 7 1.13 -9.81 -11.46
N THR A 8 0.51 -8.66 -11.22
CA THR A 8 0.87 -7.77 -10.11
C THR A 8 0.63 -8.43 -8.75
N PHE A 9 -0.43 -9.23 -8.59
CA PHE A 9 -0.69 -9.97 -7.36
C PHE A 9 0.32 -11.10 -7.13
N SER A 10 0.69 -11.84 -8.18
CA SER A 10 1.73 -12.88 -8.08
C SER A 10 3.07 -12.31 -7.68
N ILE A 11 3.50 -11.22 -8.31
CA ILE A 11 4.75 -10.52 -7.97
C ILE A 11 4.69 -10.01 -6.52
N ALA A 12 3.60 -9.36 -6.13
CA ALA A 12 3.42 -8.87 -4.76
C ALA A 12 3.47 -10.00 -3.73
N THR A 13 2.90 -11.16 -4.03
CA THR A 13 2.93 -12.34 -3.16
C THR A 13 4.36 -12.90 -3.01
N ILE A 14 5.13 -12.97 -4.09
CA ILE A 14 6.53 -13.42 -4.04
C ILE A 14 7.35 -12.45 -3.19
N LEU A 15 7.21 -11.14 -3.43
CA LEU A 15 7.90 -10.11 -2.65
C LEU A 15 7.50 -10.16 -1.17
N PHE A 16 6.21 -10.30 -0.87
CA PHE A 16 5.70 -10.47 0.49
C PHE A 16 6.44 -11.60 1.21
N ILE A 17 6.55 -12.78 0.58
CA ILE A 17 7.24 -13.93 1.19
C ILE A 17 8.71 -13.61 1.44
N ILE A 18 9.42 -13.04 0.46
CA ILE A 18 10.85 -12.71 0.59
C ILE A 18 11.09 -11.75 1.76
N PHE A 19 10.32 -10.67 1.82
CA PHE A 19 10.46 -9.64 2.85
C PHE A 19 10.04 -10.13 4.24
N GLN A 20 9.12 -11.09 4.33
CA GLN A 20 8.67 -11.63 5.62
C GLN A 20 9.59 -12.72 6.17
N VAL A 21 10.22 -13.49 5.29
CA VAL A 21 11.17 -14.54 5.68
C VAL A 21 12.55 -13.96 5.97
N PHE A 22 13.03 -12.99 5.17
CA PHE A 22 14.39 -12.45 5.27
C PHE A 22 14.48 -10.95 5.61
N PRO A 23 13.68 -10.39 6.54
CA PRO A 23 13.69 -8.94 6.80
C PRO A 23 15.02 -8.48 7.38
N LYS A 24 15.65 -9.27 8.27
CA LYS A 24 16.91 -8.90 8.92
C LYS A 24 18.05 -8.79 7.91
N GLN A 25 18.16 -9.77 7.01
CA GLN A 25 19.18 -9.83 5.96
C GLN A 25 19.05 -8.63 5.02
N ILE A 26 17.82 -8.28 4.66
CA ILE A 26 17.55 -7.12 3.82
C ILE A 26 17.91 -5.83 4.55
N ILE A 27 17.47 -5.65 5.81
CA ILE A 27 17.80 -4.45 6.62
C ILE A 27 19.32 -4.31 6.82
N SER A 28 20.05 -5.41 7.03
CA SER A 28 21.50 -5.37 7.21
C SER A 28 22.27 -4.92 5.98
N LEU A 29 21.68 -4.96 4.77
CA LEU A 29 22.30 -4.41 3.56
C LEU A 29 22.29 -2.87 3.55
N PHE A 30 21.37 -2.24 4.29
CA PHE A 30 21.20 -0.78 4.31
C PHE A 30 21.97 -0.09 5.43
N GLY A 31 22.55 -0.85 6.37
CA GLY A 31 23.40 -0.29 7.41
C GLY A 31 23.58 -1.22 8.59
N GLU A 32 24.61 -0.91 9.37
CA GLU A 32 24.87 -1.49 10.68
C GLU A 32 24.37 -0.50 11.75
N GLY A 33 23.59 -0.98 12.71
CA GLY A 33 23.02 -0.15 13.75
C GLY A 33 22.80 -0.94 15.05
N ASP A 34 22.43 -0.23 16.10
CA ASP A 34 22.18 -0.84 17.41
C ASP A 34 20.96 -1.78 17.40
N LYS A 35 20.84 -2.61 18.45
CA LYS A 35 19.70 -3.53 18.62
C LYS A 35 18.35 -2.85 18.41
N LEU A 36 18.19 -1.63 18.92
CA LEU A 36 16.94 -0.87 18.84
C LEU A 36 16.61 -0.47 17.39
N TYR A 37 17.63 -0.14 16.59
CA TYR A 37 17.48 0.16 15.17
C TYR A 37 16.97 -1.08 14.41
N PHE A 38 17.61 -2.23 14.61
CA PHE A 38 17.19 -3.47 13.94
C PHE A 38 15.79 -3.90 14.36
N GLU A 39 15.45 -3.80 15.64
CA GLU A 39 14.13 -4.17 16.15
C GLU A 39 13.04 -3.31 15.51
N PHE A 40 13.22 -1.99 15.50
CA PHE A 40 12.27 -1.08 14.86
C PHE A 40 12.20 -1.29 13.35
N ALA A 41 13.34 -1.36 12.66
CA ALA A 41 13.40 -1.48 11.21
C ALA A 41 12.80 -2.81 10.71
N ILE A 42 13.08 -3.92 11.39
CA ILE A 42 12.48 -5.23 11.07
C ILE A 42 10.97 -5.19 11.31
N LYS A 43 10.53 -4.62 12.44
CA LYS A 43 9.10 -4.51 12.75
C LYS A 43 8.37 -3.65 11.72
N TYR A 44 8.93 -2.49 11.40
CA TYR A 44 8.40 -1.58 10.40
C TYR A 44 8.31 -2.24 9.03
N MET A 45 9.39 -2.87 8.56
CA MET A 45 9.43 -3.60 7.30
C MET A 45 8.35 -4.68 7.24
N ARG A 46 8.22 -5.49 8.30
CA ARG A 46 7.22 -6.56 8.36
C ARG A 46 5.80 -6.05 8.28
N VAL A 47 5.47 -4.98 9.01
CA VAL A 47 4.11 -4.43 9.05
C VAL A 47 3.79 -3.68 7.76
N PHE A 48 4.72 -2.85 7.28
CA PHE A 48 4.56 -2.09 6.05
C PHE A 48 4.37 -3.01 4.84
N LEU A 49 5.21 -4.03 4.70
CA LEU A 49 5.16 -4.95 3.57
C LEU A 49 4.09 -6.01 3.72
N ALA A 50 3.48 -6.17 4.90
CA ALA A 50 2.36 -7.09 5.06
C ALA A 50 1.17 -6.73 4.15
N PHE A 51 1.02 -5.45 3.82
CA PHE A 51 -0.07 -4.91 3.00
C PHE A 51 0.29 -4.75 1.52
N ILE A 52 1.45 -5.28 1.07
CA ILE A 52 1.92 -5.14 -0.31
C ILE A 52 0.93 -5.71 -1.35
N SER A 53 0.24 -6.81 -1.03
CA SER A 53 -0.79 -7.41 -1.90
C SER A 53 -1.99 -6.50 -2.09
N LEU A 54 -2.43 -5.80 -1.04
CA LEU A 54 -3.51 -4.80 -1.12
C LEU A 54 -3.06 -3.58 -1.92
N ASN A 55 -1.82 -3.13 -1.70
CA ASN A 55 -1.19 -2.06 -2.47
C ASN A 55 -1.18 -2.35 -3.97
N SER A 56 -0.82 -3.58 -4.34
CA SER A 56 -0.73 -4.04 -5.72
C SER A 56 -2.07 -3.91 -6.47
N ILE A 57 -3.18 -4.26 -5.80
CA ILE A 57 -4.52 -4.09 -6.36
C ILE A 57 -4.88 -2.61 -6.49
N GLN A 58 -4.59 -1.79 -5.48
CA GLN A 58 -4.86 -0.36 -5.50
C GLN A 58 -4.10 0.35 -6.64
N ILE A 59 -2.81 0.04 -6.83
CA ILE A 59 -1.98 0.56 -7.93
C ILE A 59 -2.55 0.11 -9.29
N SER A 60 -2.95 -1.15 -9.40
CA SER A 60 -3.60 -1.68 -10.60
C SER A 60 -4.87 -0.91 -10.97
N ILE A 61 -5.68 -0.52 -9.99
CA ILE A 61 -6.88 0.29 -10.21
C ILE A 61 -6.52 1.73 -10.59
N ALA A 62 -5.57 2.34 -9.88
CA ALA A 62 -5.12 3.70 -10.14
C ALA A 62 -4.53 3.88 -11.54
N THR A 63 -3.86 2.84 -12.06
CA THR A 63 -3.33 2.79 -13.44
C THR A 63 -4.37 2.39 -14.49
N PHE A 64 -5.41 1.65 -14.10
CA PHE A 64 -6.51 1.31 -14.99
C PHE A 64 -7.35 2.54 -15.39
N PHE A 65 -7.66 3.45 -14.46
CA PHE A 65 -8.49 4.63 -14.76
C PHE A 65 -7.93 5.54 -15.88
N PRO A 66 -6.64 5.90 -15.89
CA PRO A 66 -6.02 6.59 -17.02
C PRO A 66 -6.15 5.83 -18.34
N SER A 67 -6.02 4.49 -18.33
CA SER A 67 -6.08 3.68 -19.56
C SER A 67 -7.44 3.70 -20.26
N ILE A 68 -8.52 4.02 -19.53
CA ILE A 68 -9.89 4.15 -20.06
C ILE A 68 -10.31 5.62 -20.26
N GLY A 69 -9.34 6.56 -20.30
CA GLY A 69 -9.60 8.00 -20.48
C GLY A 69 -10.10 8.73 -19.22
N LYS A 70 -10.11 8.08 -18.05
CA LYS A 70 -10.56 8.66 -16.78
C LYS A 70 -9.39 8.97 -15.84
N ALA A 71 -8.36 9.65 -16.36
CA ALA A 71 -7.13 9.93 -15.64
C ALA A 71 -7.33 10.61 -14.27
N ILE A 72 -8.32 11.51 -14.18
CA ILE A 72 -8.67 12.21 -12.92
C ILE A 72 -9.02 11.21 -11.82
N LYS A 73 -9.81 10.16 -12.11
CA LYS A 73 -10.18 9.15 -11.09
C LYS A 73 -8.95 8.41 -10.55
N GLY A 74 -8.01 8.07 -11.42
CA GLY A 74 -6.74 7.44 -11.03
C GLY A 74 -5.90 8.35 -10.14
N ALA A 75 -5.77 9.63 -10.53
CA ALA A 75 -5.06 10.64 -9.76
C ALA A 75 -5.71 10.88 -8.39
N THR A 76 -7.04 10.94 -8.31
CA THR A 76 -7.78 11.11 -7.04
C THR A 76 -7.48 9.97 -6.08
N VAL A 77 -7.46 8.71 -6.53
CA VAL A 77 -7.14 7.57 -5.67
C VAL A 77 -5.72 7.69 -5.10
N SER A 78 -4.73 8.03 -5.94
CA SER A 78 -3.34 8.19 -5.51
C SER A 78 -3.14 9.37 -4.54
N LEU A 79 -3.74 10.53 -4.85
CA LEU A 79 -3.65 11.73 -4.01
C LEU A 79 -4.39 11.56 -2.68
N THR A 80 -5.54 10.87 -2.68
CA THR A 80 -6.28 10.57 -1.45
C THR A 80 -5.43 9.76 -0.48
N LYS A 81 -4.77 8.72 -0.99
CA LYS A 81 -3.85 7.89 -0.20
C LYS A 81 -2.74 8.73 0.45
N GLN A 82 -2.06 9.56 -0.34
CA GLN A 82 -0.85 10.26 0.11
C GLN A 82 -1.13 11.52 0.93
N LEU A 83 -2.04 12.39 0.49
CA LEU A 83 -2.26 13.68 1.12
C LEU A 83 -3.42 13.66 2.12
N ILE A 84 -4.52 13.00 1.76
CA ILE A 84 -5.76 13.05 2.55
C ILE A 84 -5.72 12.04 3.70
N VAL A 85 -5.10 10.88 3.50
CA VAL A 85 -5.13 9.80 4.48
C VAL A 85 -3.80 9.66 5.22
N LEU A 86 -2.69 9.49 4.49
CA LEU A 86 -1.39 9.27 5.13
C LEU A 86 -0.95 10.46 5.97
N PHE A 87 -1.04 11.68 5.44
CA PHE A 87 -0.53 12.88 6.11
C PHE A 87 -1.21 13.11 7.48
N PRO A 88 -2.56 13.09 7.60
CA PRO A 88 -3.20 13.24 8.90
C PRO A 88 -2.92 12.08 9.84
N LEU A 89 -2.88 10.84 9.35
CA LEU A 89 -2.57 9.68 10.18
C LEU A 89 -1.14 9.75 10.74
N LEU A 90 -0.17 10.13 9.92
CA LEU A 90 1.23 10.24 10.32
C LEU A 90 1.46 11.41 11.29
N LEU A 91 0.62 12.46 11.26
CA LEU A 91 0.67 13.55 12.24
C LEU A 91 -0.09 13.23 13.54
N THR A 92 -1.12 12.40 13.50
CA THR A 92 -2.00 12.13 14.65
C THR A 92 -1.60 10.87 15.42
N LEU A 93 -1.40 9.72 14.75
CA LEU A 93 -1.09 8.45 15.41
C LEU A 93 0.17 8.50 16.28
N PRO A 94 1.30 9.10 15.85
CA PRO A 94 2.49 9.16 16.69
C PRO A 94 2.31 9.99 17.95
N ARG A 95 1.35 10.92 17.99
CA ARG A 95 1.03 11.68 19.20
C ARG A 95 0.34 10.82 20.26
N PHE A 96 -0.37 9.77 19.86
CA PHE A 96 -1.08 8.87 20.77
C PHE A 96 -0.27 7.60 21.11
N PHE A 97 0.43 7.04 20.12
CA PHE A 97 1.11 5.74 20.23
C PHE A 97 2.64 5.85 20.16
N GLY A 98 3.20 7.06 20.10
CA GLY A 98 4.64 7.27 19.95
C GLY A 98 5.17 6.71 18.63
N VAL A 99 6.34 6.08 18.68
CA VAL A 99 7.02 5.52 17.49
C VAL A 99 6.19 4.44 16.79
N GLU A 100 5.39 3.68 17.54
CA GLU A 100 4.47 2.66 17.01
C GLU A 100 3.38 3.27 16.12
N GLY A 101 2.96 4.51 16.42
CA GLY A 101 1.99 5.22 15.61
C GLY A 101 2.44 5.42 14.17
N VAL A 102 3.75 5.55 13.93
CA VAL A 102 4.31 5.66 12.57
C VAL A 102 4.16 4.33 11.83
N ILE A 103 4.41 3.21 12.53
CA ILE A 103 4.31 1.86 11.97
C ILE A 103 2.87 1.56 11.54
N TYR A 104 1.88 1.97 12.35
CA TYR A 104 0.46 1.71 12.06
C TYR A 104 -0.18 2.70 11.08
N ALA A 105 0.38 3.89 10.90
CA ALA A 105 -0.17 4.88 9.97
C ALA A 105 -0.21 4.38 8.52
N THR A 106 0.83 3.69 8.07
CA THR A 106 0.91 3.17 6.71
C THR A 106 -0.10 2.06 6.39
N PRO A 107 -0.20 0.95 7.16
CA PRO A 107 -1.18 -0.10 6.87
C PRO A 107 -2.62 0.41 6.95
N LEU A 108 -2.92 1.32 7.87
CA LEU A 108 -4.23 1.96 7.96
C LEU A 108 -4.53 2.80 6.72
N THR A 109 -3.53 3.54 6.23
CA THR A 109 -3.62 4.28 4.96
C THR A 109 -3.90 3.35 3.79
N ASP A 110 -3.16 2.24 3.69
CA ASP A 110 -3.30 1.28 2.60
C ASP A 110 -4.69 0.62 2.58
N LEU A 111 -5.25 0.31 3.76
CA LEU A 111 -6.61 -0.22 3.89
C LEU A 111 -7.68 0.77 3.40
N VAL A 112 -7.57 2.03 3.80
CA VAL A 112 -8.51 3.07 3.36
C VAL A 112 -8.39 3.29 1.85
N ALA A 113 -7.17 3.42 1.34
CA ALA A 113 -6.92 3.63 -0.08
C ALA A 113 -7.39 2.46 -0.95
N PHE A 114 -7.17 1.23 -0.50
CA PHE A 114 -7.68 0.03 -1.14
C PHE A 114 -9.21 0.03 -1.20
N THR A 115 -9.87 0.37 -0.08
CA THR A 115 -11.34 0.43 0.00
C THR A 115 -11.90 1.46 -0.98
N VAL A 116 -11.35 2.67 -1.00
CA VAL A 116 -11.74 3.73 -1.95
C VAL A 116 -11.54 3.29 -3.40
N ALA A 117 -10.39 2.67 -3.71
CA ALA A 117 -10.09 2.18 -5.05
C ALA A 117 -11.09 1.11 -5.52
N ILE A 118 -11.40 0.13 -4.67
CA ILE A 118 -12.38 -0.92 -4.96
C ILE A 118 -13.78 -0.34 -5.20
N ILE A 119 -14.22 0.60 -4.37
CA ILE A 119 -15.53 1.26 -4.55
C ILE A 119 -15.59 1.95 -5.91
N PHE A 120 -14.54 2.70 -6.27
CA PHE A 120 -14.47 3.37 -7.58
C PHE A 120 -14.48 2.37 -8.73
N LEU A 121 -13.75 1.26 -8.60
CA LEU A 121 -13.72 0.20 -9.61
C LEU A 121 -15.10 -0.44 -9.80
N ILE A 122 -15.77 -0.85 -8.71
CA ILE A 122 -17.10 -1.49 -8.78
C ILE A 122 -18.12 -0.53 -9.40
N ASN A 123 -18.11 0.73 -8.98
CA ASN A 123 -19.01 1.73 -9.54
C ASN A 123 -18.75 1.94 -11.04
N GLU A 124 -17.48 1.95 -11.46
CA GLU A 124 -17.12 2.09 -12.87
C GLU A 124 -17.60 0.88 -13.71
N PHE A 125 -17.41 -0.34 -13.23
CA PHE A 125 -17.90 -1.55 -13.91
C PHE A 125 -19.43 -1.62 -14.01
N LYS A 126 -20.17 -1.04 -13.04
CA LYS A 126 -21.64 -0.95 -13.11
C LYS A 126 -22.13 0.03 -14.16
N HIS A 127 -21.36 1.07 -14.46
CA HIS A 127 -21.72 2.11 -15.45
C HIS A 127 -21.21 1.79 -16.86
N MET A 128 -20.37 0.78 -17.04
CA MET A 128 -19.99 0.31 -18.37
C MET A 128 -21.16 -0.45 -19.00
N PRO A 129 -21.60 -0.10 -20.23
CA PRO A 129 -22.55 -0.92 -20.96
C PRO A 129 -21.93 -2.31 -21.16
N LYS A 130 -22.67 -3.36 -20.77
CA LYS A 130 -22.31 -4.73 -21.09
C LYS A 130 -22.35 -4.87 -22.60
N SER A 131 -21.18 -4.91 -23.24
CA SER A 131 -21.05 -5.38 -24.62
C SER A 131 -21.25 -6.89 -24.69
#